data_AF-A0A3D0IEX5-F1
#
_entry.id   AF-A0A3D0IEX5-F1
#
_cell.length_a   1.000
_cell.length_b   1.000
_cell.length_c   1.000
_cell.angle_alpha   90.00
_cell.angle_beta   90.00
_cell.angle_gamma   90.00
#
_symmetry.space_group_name_H-M   'P 1'
#
loop_
_entity.id
_entity.type
_entity.pdbx_description
1 polymer ?
#
loop_
_entity_poly.entity_id
_entity_poly.type
_entity_poly.pdbx_seq_one_letter_code
_entity_poly.pdbx_strand_id
1 'polypeptide(L)'
;SSGNHREISGTDAMVMQIKDHGKAGMTVWLRACRRDFLLSNVPEFKRGILHEDEIWTPQVMTATGSVRYIPEKVYCYRVRENSIMHSADENEKHVRSILLVMKMLHTLYDAGIRNKKNRKVLLSSWADTYLYMIGKYDFGNCSSGKDIPSGKIVSAAKHGKPKIKALVLWLFGVKTYRKLFRR
;
A
#
# COMPACT_ATOMS: atom_id res chain seq x y z
N SER A 1 24.57 15.24 22.25
CA SER A 1 24.03 13.86 22.34
C SER A 1 23.93 13.30 20.94
N SER A 2 24.97 12.58 20.49
CA SER A 2 25.03 11.97 19.16
C SER A 2 24.24 10.67 19.17
N GLY A 3 22.91 10.80 19.02
CA GLY A 3 22.03 9.65 18.80
C GLY A 3 22.51 8.91 17.56
N ASN A 4 22.84 7.64 17.74
CA ASN A 4 23.26 6.74 16.67
C ASN A 4 22.06 6.57 15.73
N HIS A 5 21.95 7.39 14.70
CA HIS A 5 20.87 7.33 13.72
C HIS A 5 21.09 6.06 12.89
N ARG A 6 20.54 4.94 13.36
CA ARG A 6 20.70 3.62 12.74
C ARG A 6 20.22 3.71 11.29
N GLU A 7 21.18 3.60 10.39
CA GLU A 7 20.93 3.44 8.98
C GLU A 7 20.34 2.05 8.76
N ILE A 8 19.12 1.99 8.25
CA ILE A 8 18.41 0.73 7.98
C ILE A 8 17.97 0.71 6.52
N SER A 9 17.77 -0.47 5.94
CA SER A 9 17.22 -0.55 4.60
C SER A 9 15.80 0.03 4.56
N GLY A 10 15.38 0.56 3.41
CA GLY A 10 14.01 1.08 3.30
C GLY A 10 12.95 -0.03 3.46
N THR A 11 13.25 -1.26 3.05
CA THR A 11 12.38 -2.42 3.28
C THR A 11 12.22 -2.69 4.77
N ASP A 12 13.32 -2.70 5.53
CA ASP A 12 13.27 -2.92 6.98
C ASP A 12 12.52 -1.78 7.69
N ALA A 13 12.70 -0.54 7.24
CA ALA A 13 11.97 0.61 7.74
C ALA A 13 10.45 0.46 7.57
N MET A 14 9.98 0.00 6.40
CA MET A 14 8.56 -0.27 6.19
C MET A 14 8.05 -1.40 7.10
N VAL A 15 8.82 -2.47 7.24
CA VAL A 15 8.47 -3.61 8.11
C VAL A 15 8.38 -3.18 9.57
N MET A 16 9.30 -2.32 10.04
CA MET A 16 9.24 -1.74 11.37
C MET A 16 7.97 -0.90 11.57
N GLN A 17 7.68 0.03 10.66
CA GLN A 17 6.46 0.85 10.74
C GLN A 17 5.18 -0.01 10.79
N ILE A 18 5.11 -1.07 9.98
CA ILE A 18 3.95 -1.99 9.98
C ILE A 18 3.83 -2.73 11.31
N LYS A 19 4.94 -3.14 11.93
CA LYS A 19 4.92 -3.82 13.22
C LYS A 19 4.53 -2.88 14.37
N ASP A 20 5.07 -1.68 14.36
CA ASP A 20 4.93 -0.73 15.48
C ASP A 20 3.59 0.05 15.41
N HIS A 21 3.09 0.29 14.20
CA HIS A 21 1.92 1.16 13.97
C HIS A 21 0.81 0.49 13.15
N GLY A 22 0.98 -0.77 12.75
CA GLY A 22 0.01 -1.51 11.95
C GLY A 22 0.02 -1.19 10.45
N LYS A 23 0.68 -0.11 10.02
CA LYS A 23 0.80 0.32 8.61
C LYS A 23 2.10 1.10 8.38
N ALA A 24 2.60 1.04 7.15
CA ALA A 24 3.67 1.92 6.69
C ALA A 24 3.12 3.30 6.29
N GLY A 25 3.91 4.35 6.48
CA GLY A 25 3.52 5.71 6.09
C GLY A 25 3.73 5.93 4.59
N MET A 26 2.66 6.10 3.82
CA MET A 26 2.73 6.24 2.34
C MET A 26 2.92 7.66 1.83
N THR A 27 2.94 8.63 2.74
CA THR A 27 3.00 10.05 2.42
C THR A 27 4.31 10.46 1.74
N VAL A 28 4.22 10.90 0.48
CA VAL A 28 5.38 11.24 -0.37
C VAL A 28 6.15 12.45 0.17
N TRP A 29 5.45 13.50 0.59
CA TRP A 29 6.08 14.78 0.99
C TRP A 29 6.84 14.72 2.32
N LEU A 30 6.75 13.62 3.07
CA LEU A 30 7.54 13.40 4.29
C LEU A 30 8.92 12.79 4.01
N ARG A 31 9.33 12.70 2.74
CA ARG A 31 10.57 12.03 2.32
C ARG A 31 11.46 12.97 1.53
N ALA A 32 12.75 12.97 1.88
CA ALA A 32 13.81 13.57 1.09
C ALA A 32 14.61 12.44 0.40
N CYS A 33 14.61 12.41 -0.93
CA CYS A 33 15.28 11.38 -1.71
C CYS A 33 16.41 12.01 -2.53
N ARG A 34 17.55 11.31 -2.63
CA ARG A 34 18.63 11.71 -3.54
C ARG A 34 18.10 11.69 -4.98
N ARG A 35 18.32 12.78 -5.72
CA ARG A 35 17.82 12.92 -7.11
C ARG A 35 18.31 11.79 -8.01
N ASP A 36 19.61 11.53 -8.03
CA ASP A 36 20.21 10.52 -8.92
C ASP A 36 19.72 9.11 -8.59
N PHE A 37 19.41 8.85 -7.31
CA PHE A 37 18.79 7.60 -6.90
C PHE A 37 17.39 7.45 -7.52
N LEU A 38 16.56 8.49 -7.44
CA LEU A 38 15.22 8.46 -8.02
C LEU A 38 15.26 8.22 -9.53
N LEU A 39 16.10 8.97 -10.25
CA LEU A 39 16.24 8.85 -11.71
C LEU A 39 16.72 7.47 -12.14
N SER A 40 17.56 6.82 -11.34
CA SER A 40 18.15 5.52 -11.70
C SER A 40 17.30 4.31 -11.27
N ASN A 41 16.44 4.44 -10.25
CA ASN A 41 15.83 3.28 -9.59
C ASN A 41 14.30 3.32 -9.49
N VAL A 42 13.67 4.51 -9.59
CA VAL A 42 12.25 4.66 -9.32
C VAL A 42 11.53 5.07 -10.60
N PRO A 43 10.57 4.28 -11.09
CA PRO A 43 9.78 4.66 -12.25
C PRO A 43 9.06 5.98 -12.05
N GLU A 44 8.95 6.77 -13.12
CA GLU A 44 8.13 7.99 -13.10
C GLU A 44 6.67 7.67 -12.79
N PHE A 45 5.99 8.65 -12.18
CA PHE A 45 4.56 8.60 -11.93
C PHE A 45 3.78 8.36 -13.22
N LYS A 46 2.98 7.29 -13.25
CA LYS A 46 2.12 6.99 -14.38
C LYS A 46 0.91 7.91 -14.35
N ARG A 47 0.87 8.92 -15.23
CA ARG A 47 -0.26 9.85 -15.33
C ARG A 47 -1.60 9.13 -15.41
N GLY A 48 -2.53 9.57 -14.57
CA GLY A 48 -3.94 9.19 -14.65
C GLY A 48 -4.34 8.04 -13.73
N ILE A 49 -3.44 7.58 -12.86
CA ILE A 49 -3.74 6.63 -11.79
C ILE A 49 -4.15 7.43 -10.54
N LEU A 50 -5.22 7.03 -9.87
CA LEU A 50 -5.53 7.56 -8.53
C LEU A 50 -4.76 6.75 -7.49
N HIS A 51 -4.32 7.37 -6.38
CA HIS A 51 -3.48 6.74 -5.34
C HIS A 51 -2.07 6.35 -5.82
N GLU A 52 -1.44 7.17 -6.66
CA GLU A 52 -0.08 6.90 -7.17
C GLU A 52 0.98 6.92 -6.06
N ASP A 53 0.73 7.66 -4.98
CA ASP A 53 1.56 7.72 -3.77
C ASP A 53 1.65 6.37 -3.05
N GLU A 54 0.56 5.59 -3.05
CA GLU A 54 0.48 4.25 -2.46
C GLU A 54 1.41 3.23 -3.15
N ILE A 55 1.79 3.44 -4.42
CA ILE A 55 2.78 2.59 -5.12
C ILE A 55 4.18 3.21 -5.15
N TRP A 56 4.28 4.53 -5.29
CA TRP A 56 5.57 5.21 -5.37
C TRP A 56 6.40 5.03 -4.11
N THR A 57 5.79 5.19 -2.93
CA THR A 57 6.51 5.05 -1.65
C THR A 57 7.11 3.65 -1.51
N PRO A 58 6.35 2.55 -1.71
CA PRO A 58 6.91 1.21 -1.72
C PRO A 58 8.02 0.99 -2.75
N GLN A 59 7.93 1.55 -3.97
CA GLN A 59 9.01 1.44 -4.97
C GLN A 59 10.31 2.07 -4.47
N VAL A 60 10.23 3.29 -3.92
CA VAL A 60 11.39 3.99 -3.33
C VAL A 60 11.98 3.20 -2.17
N MET A 61 11.14 2.80 -1.21
CA MET A 61 11.58 2.16 0.02
C MET A 61 12.13 0.76 -0.21
N THR A 62 11.61 0.02 -1.19
CA THR A 62 12.11 -1.34 -1.50
C THR A 62 13.37 -1.32 -2.35
N ALA A 63 13.60 -0.26 -3.13
CA ALA A 63 14.81 -0.08 -3.93
C ALA A 63 15.99 0.50 -3.11
N THR A 64 15.73 1.29 -2.07
CA THR A 64 16.81 1.93 -1.31
C THR A 64 17.48 0.97 -0.31
N GLY A 65 18.81 0.93 -0.35
CA GLY A 65 19.63 0.19 0.62
C GLY A 65 19.73 0.87 1.98
N SER A 66 19.33 2.13 2.08
CA SER A 66 19.49 2.94 3.29
C SER A 66 18.42 4.03 3.42
N VAL A 67 17.93 4.21 4.63
CA VAL A 67 17.12 5.34 5.06
C VAL A 67 17.57 5.83 6.44
N ARG A 68 17.39 7.14 6.67
CA ARG A 68 17.61 7.80 7.95
C ARG A 68 16.36 8.57 8.35
N TYR A 69 15.96 8.45 9.61
CA TYR A 69 14.91 9.27 10.19
C TYR A 69 15.50 10.56 10.75
N ILE A 70 14.78 11.66 10.55
CA ILE A 70 15.11 12.97 11.09
C ILE A 70 14.05 13.24 12.17
N PRO A 71 14.41 13.32 13.46
CA PRO A 71 13.44 13.54 14.54
C PRO A 71 12.81 14.94 14.51
N GLU A 72 13.41 15.88 13.79
CA GLU A 72 12.96 17.25 13.65
C GLU A 72 11.68 17.37 12.81
N LYS A 73 10.77 18.26 13.23
CA LYS A 73 9.56 18.60 12.48
C LYS A 73 9.91 19.54 11.33
N VAL A 74 10.29 18.97 10.19
CA VAL A 74 10.73 19.73 9.00
C VAL A 74 9.60 20.02 8.01
N TYR A 75 8.38 19.54 8.27
CA TYR A 75 7.23 19.71 7.38
C TYR A 75 6.00 20.22 8.13
N CYS A 76 5.40 21.31 7.64
CA CYS A 76 4.16 21.88 8.16
C CYS A 76 3.05 21.71 7.11
N TYR A 77 2.06 20.87 7.40
CA TYR A 77 0.94 20.63 6.50
C TYR A 77 -0.04 21.81 6.54
N ARG A 78 -0.30 22.43 5.38
CA ARG A 78 -1.30 23.52 5.24
C ARG A 78 -2.58 22.98 4.63
N VAL A 79 -3.66 22.94 5.40
CA VAL A 79 -5.02 22.67 4.90
C VAL A 79 -5.52 23.90 4.15
N ARG A 80 -6.10 23.72 2.95
CA ARG A 80 -6.78 24.78 2.19
C ARG A 80 -8.24 24.38 1.99
N GLU A 81 -9.17 25.33 2.13
CA GLU A 81 -10.56 25.16 1.70
C GLU A 81 -10.56 24.94 0.19
N ASN A 82 -11.31 23.94 -0.31
CA ASN A 82 -11.26 23.37 -1.67
C ASN A 82 -10.16 22.33 -1.95
N SER A 83 -9.82 21.48 -0.98
CA SER A 83 -9.02 20.30 -1.29
C SER A 83 -9.77 19.38 -2.27
N ILE A 84 -9.12 19.05 -3.39
CA ILE A 84 -9.65 18.19 -4.46
C ILE A 84 -9.92 16.75 -3.95
N MET A 85 -9.37 16.38 -2.79
CA MET A 85 -9.47 15.05 -2.21
C MET A 85 -10.88 14.64 -1.75
N HIS A 86 -11.87 15.53 -1.80
CA HIS A 86 -13.24 15.24 -1.35
C HIS A 86 -14.28 15.08 -2.47
N SER A 87 -13.92 15.30 -3.73
CA SER A 87 -14.81 15.06 -4.88
C SER A 87 -14.44 13.74 -5.58
N ALA A 88 -14.44 12.64 -4.82
CA ALA A 88 -14.32 11.30 -5.40
C ALA A 88 -15.73 10.70 -5.40
N ASP A 89 -16.54 11.07 -6.37
CA ASP A 89 -17.64 10.20 -6.77
C ASP A 89 -17.05 8.81 -7.02
N GLU A 90 -17.71 7.79 -6.49
CA GLU A 90 -17.34 6.37 -6.56
C GLU A 90 -17.37 5.84 -8.01
N ASN A 91 -16.55 6.43 -8.87
CA ASN A 91 -16.56 6.17 -10.29
C ASN A 91 -15.59 5.03 -10.61
N GLU A 92 -15.90 4.30 -11.67
CA GLU A 92 -15.17 3.12 -12.15
C GLU A 92 -13.64 3.34 -12.22
N LYS A 93 -13.21 4.55 -12.58
CA LYS A 93 -11.80 4.96 -12.63
C LYS A 93 -11.06 4.81 -11.30
N HIS A 94 -11.72 5.10 -10.18
CA HIS A 94 -11.14 4.98 -8.84
C HIS A 94 -10.88 3.53 -8.47
N VAL A 95 -11.88 2.68 -8.70
CA VAL A 95 -11.78 1.23 -8.46
C VAL A 95 -10.70 0.60 -9.34
N ARG A 96 -10.67 0.94 -10.63
CA ARG A 96 -9.62 0.48 -11.56
C ARG A 96 -8.22 0.90 -11.09
N SER A 97 -8.07 2.14 -10.63
CA SER A 97 -6.79 2.64 -10.12
C SER A 97 -6.33 1.87 -8.87
N ILE A 98 -7.24 1.62 -7.91
CA ILE A 98 -6.93 0.82 -6.72
C ILE A 98 -6.50 -0.60 -7.11
N LEU A 99 -7.24 -1.26 -8.01
CA LEU A 99 -6.90 -2.62 -8.48
C LEU A 99 -5.50 -2.66 -9.11
N LEU A 100 -5.19 -1.66 -9.95
CA LEU A 100 -3.88 -1.55 -10.58
C LEU A 100 -2.76 -1.36 -9.55
N VAL A 101 -2.93 -0.43 -8.60
CA VAL A 101 -1.98 -0.20 -7.50
C VAL A 101 -1.79 -1.48 -6.69
N MET A 102 -2.87 -2.16 -6.31
CA MET A 102 -2.80 -3.39 -5.52
C MET A 102 -2.11 -4.53 -6.28
N LYS A 103 -2.31 -4.63 -7.60
CA LYS A 103 -1.60 -5.61 -8.44
C LYS A 103 -0.11 -5.29 -8.50
N MET A 104 0.25 -4.01 -8.71
CA MET A 104 1.64 -3.57 -8.73
C MET A 104 2.34 -3.81 -7.40
N LEU A 105 1.68 -3.49 -6.28
CA LEU A 105 2.21 -3.72 -4.93
C LEU A 105 2.44 -5.21 -4.65
N HIS A 106 1.49 -6.06 -5.03
CA HIS A 106 1.67 -7.51 -4.87
C HIS A 106 2.91 -7.97 -5.63
N THR A 107 3.05 -7.61 -6.91
CA THR A 107 4.22 -7.98 -7.72
C THR A 107 5.51 -7.47 -7.11
N LEU A 108 5.54 -6.20 -6.67
CA LEU A 108 6.70 -5.59 -6.03
C LEU A 108 7.13 -6.35 -4.78
N TYR A 109 6.18 -6.73 -3.92
CA TYR A 109 6.50 -7.44 -2.68
C TYR A 109 6.83 -8.92 -2.89
N ASP A 110 6.05 -9.61 -3.73
CA ASP A 110 6.19 -11.04 -3.94
C ASP A 110 7.49 -11.39 -4.68
N ALA A 111 7.78 -10.67 -5.76
CA ALA A 111 8.97 -10.90 -6.59
C ALA A 111 10.20 -10.10 -6.12
N GLY A 112 10.00 -8.88 -5.59
CA GLY A 112 11.10 -7.97 -5.27
C GLY A 112 11.75 -8.21 -3.91
N ILE A 113 11.06 -8.84 -2.96
CA ILE A 113 11.57 -8.98 -1.57
C ILE A 113 12.18 -10.35 -1.34
N ARG A 114 13.52 -10.39 -1.27
CA ARG A 114 14.30 -11.61 -1.03
C ARG A 114 14.09 -12.19 0.37
N ASN A 115 14.08 -11.34 1.40
CA ASN A 115 13.91 -11.78 2.79
C ASN A 115 12.47 -12.27 3.02
N LYS A 116 12.30 -13.57 3.27
CA LYS A 116 10.99 -14.22 3.45
C LYS A 116 10.17 -13.63 4.60
N LYS A 117 10.80 -13.21 5.70
CA LYS A 117 10.11 -12.62 6.87
C LYS A 117 9.56 -11.25 6.50
N ASN A 118 10.36 -10.39 5.87
CA ASN A 118 9.94 -9.06 5.43
C ASN A 118 8.83 -9.17 4.37
N ARG A 119 9.00 -10.05 3.38
CA ARG A 119 7.99 -10.33 2.36
C ARG A 119 6.65 -10.72 2.96
N LYS A 120 6.64 -11.60 3.97
CA LYS A 120 5.42 -12.01 4.67
C LYS A 120 4.73 -10.84 5.37
N VAL A 121 5.48 -9.96 6.03
CA VAL A 121 4.90 -8.77 6.70
C VAL A 121 4.27 -7.82 5.68
N LEU A 122 5.00 -7.51 4.60
CA LEU A 122 4.53 -6.61 3.55
C LEU A 122 3.30 -7.15 2.82
N LEU A 123 3.32 -8.43 2.41
CA LEU A 123 2.18 -9.08 1.77
C LEU A 123 0.97 -9.16 2.69
N SER A 124 1.17 -9.39 4.00
CA SER A 124 0.05 -9.33 4.93
C SER A 124 -0.54 -7.94 5.05
N SER A 125 0.29 -6.89 5.13
CA SER A 125 -0.20 -5.51 5.17
C SER A 125 -0.94 -5.16 3.87
N TRP A 126 -0.44 -5.62 2.72
CA TRP A 126 -1.10 -5.49 1.42
C TRP A 126 -2.48 -6.16 1.40
N ALA A 127 -2.59 -7.38 1.92
CA ALA A 127 -3.87 -8.09 2.00
C ALA A 127 -4.88 -7.35 2.90
N ASP A 128 -4.43 -6.84 4.05
CA ASP A 128 -5.25 -6.05 4.97
C ASP A 128 -5.78 -4.78 4.28
N THR A 129 -4.91 -4.04 3.56
CA THR A 129 -5.31 -2.87 2.76
C THR A 129 -6.31 -3.23 1.67
N TYR A 130 -6.06 -4.31 0.92
CA TYR A 130 -6.96 -4.76 -0.15
C TYR A 130 -8.37 -5.10 0.38
N LEU A 131 -8.44 -5.87 1.48
CA LEU A 131 -9.69 -6.23 2.12
C LEU A 131 -10.47 -5.02 2.66
N TYR A 132 -9.76 -4.00 3.15
CA TYR A 132 -10.36 -2.72 3.53
C TYR A 132 -10.92 -1.99 2.31
N MET A 133 -10.14 -1.86 1.23
CA MET A 133 -10.58 -1.15 0.02
C MET A 133 -11.82 -1.79 -0.60
N ILE A 134 -11.89 -3.12 -0.69
CA ILE A 134 -13.08 -3.82 -1.22
C ILE A 134 -14.33 -3.57 -0.37
N GLY A 135 -14.18 -3.52 0.95
CA GLY A 135 -15.30 -3.21 1.85
C GLY A 135 -15.80 -1.78 1.67
N LYS A 136 -14.89 -0.85 1.33
CA LYS A 136 -15.17 0.57 1.15
C LYS A 136 -15.78 0.89 -0.22
N TYR A 137 -15.13 0.53 -1.32
CA TYR A 137 -15.53 0.96 -2.68
C TYR A 137 -16.30 -0.10 -3.46
N ASP A 138 -17.13 0.29 -4.43
CA ASP A 138 -17.92 -0.66 -5.22
C ASP A 138 -17.14 -1.39 -6.32
N PHE A 139 -16.49 -2.49 -5.95
CA PHE A 139 -15.83 -3.40 -6.92
C PHE A 139 -16.82 -4.30 -7.67
N GLY A 140 -18.11 -4.34 -7.29
CA GLY A 140 -19.08 -5.29 -7.82
C GLY A 140 -19.51 -5.02 -9.27
N ASN A 141 -19.44 -3.77 -9.70
CA ASN A 141 -19.80 -3.31 -11.05
C ASN A 141 -18.59 -3.15 -11.99
N CYS A 142 -17.37 -3.30 -11.46
CA CYS A 142 -16.16 -3.16 -12.25
C CYS A 142 -15.79 -4.51 -12.87
N SER A 143 -15.74 -4.57 -14.20
CA SER A 143 -15.29 -5.76 -14.95
C SER A 143 -13.88 -6.23 -14.54
N SER A 144 -13.10 -5.35 -13.92
CA SER A 144 -11.75 -5.57 -13.37
C SER A 144 -11.71 -6.22 -11.97
N GLY A 145 -12.84 -6.41 -11.27
CA GLY A 145 -12.89 -6.97 -9.91
C GLY A 145 -12.33 -8.41 -9.75
N LYS A 146 -11.89 -9.03 -10.84
CA LYS A 146 -11.27 -10.36 -10.92
C LYS A 146 -9.74 -10.32 -11.08
N ASP A 147 -9.12 -9.14 -11.16
CA ASP A 147 -7.71 -8.99 -11.57
C ASP A 147 -6.69 -9.45 -10.53
N ILE A 148 -7.08 -9.53 -9.25
CA ILE A 148 -6.25 -10.10 -8.19
C ILE A 148 -6.86 -11.43 -7.75
N PRO A 149 -6.17 -12.56 -8.00
CA PRO A 149 -6.67 -13.86 -7.56
C PRO A 149 -6.89 -13.88 -6.06
N SER A 150 -8.12 -14.15 -5.62
CA SER A 150 -8.49 -14.17 -4.20
C SER A 150 -7.70 -15.21 -3.39
N GLY A 151 -7.16 -16.24 -4.04
CA GLY A 151 -6.21 -17.18 -3.44
C GLY A 151 -4.91 -16.51 -2.95
N LYS A 152 -4.39 -15.50 -3.64
CA LYS A 152 -3.20 -14.73 -3.22
C LYS A 152 -3.49 -13.92 -1.95
N ILE A 153 -4.69 -13.37 -1.85
CA ILE A 153 -5.16 -12.65 -0.67
C ILE A 153 -5.26 -13.62 0.51
N VAL A 154 -5.87 -14.79 0.30
CA VAL A 154 -5.95 -15.84 1.32
C VAL A 154 -4.56 -16.23 1.78
N SER A 155 -3.60 -16.50 0.89
CA SER A 155 -2.23 -16.89 1.28
C SER A 155 -1.51 -15.80 2.07
N ALA A 156 -1.74 -14.53 1.73
CA ALA A 156 -1.07 -13.39 2.35
C ALA A 156 -1.69 -12.96 3.69
N ALA A 157 -3.00 -13.15 3.88
CA ALA A 157 -3.72 -12.68 5.07
C ALA A 157 -3.24 -13.35 6.37
N LYS A 158 -3.05 -12.52 7.41
CA LYS A 158 -2.79 -12.95 8.80
C LYS A 158 -3.94 -13.80 9.34
N HIS A 159 -3.63 -14.64 10.32
CA HIS A 159 -4.61 -15.41 11.09
C HIS A 159 -5.66 -14.50 11.78
N GLY A 160 -6.80 -15.09 12.15
CA GLY A 160 -7.90 -14.39 12.80
C GLY A 160 -8.83 -13.68 11.82
N LYS A 161 -9.30 -12.48 12.19
CA LYS A 161 -10.30 -11.72 11.42
C LYS A 161 -9.92 -11.49 9.94
N PRO A 162 -8.68 -11.10 9.59
CA PRO A 162 -8.29 -10.92 8.18
C PRO A 162 -8.37 -12.21 7.36
N LYS A 163 -7.98 -13.36 7.93
CA LYS A 163 -8.10 -14.66 7.26
C LYS A 163 -9.54 -15.02 6.94
N ILE A 164 -10.45 -14.84 7.90
CA ILE A 164 -11.88 -15.11 7.72
C ILE A 164 -12.43 -14.25 6.58
N LYS A 165 -12.11 -12.95 6.59
CA LYS A 165 -12.46 -12.01 5.53
C LYS A 165 -11.95 -12.46 4.16
N ALA A 166 -10.68 -12.86 4.07
CA ALA A 166 -10.09 -13.36 2.83
C ALA A 166 -10.76 -14.65 2.33
N LEU A 167 -11.09 -15.58 3.23
CA LEU A 167 -11.79 -16.82 2.88
C LEU A 167 -13.22 -16.55 2.39
N VAL A 168 -13.95 -15.63 3.03
CA VAL A 168 -15.28 -15.23 2.56
C VAL A 168 -15.22 -14.62 1.16
N LEU A 169 -14.23 -13.74 0.92
CA LEU A 169 -14.01 -13.16 -0.40
C LEU A 169 -13.68 -14.24 -1.45
N TRP A 170 -12.86 -15.23 -1.08
CA TRP A 170 -12.43 -16.30 -1.98
C TRP A 170 -13.58 -17.26 -2.32
N LEU A 171 -14.35 -17.70 -1.33
CA LEU A 171 -15.42 -18.68 -1.49
C LEU A 171 -16.70 -18.08 -2.09
N PHE A 172 -17.07 -16.87 -1.67
CA PHE A 172 -18.39 -16.29 -1.96
C PHE A 172 -18.34 -15.02 -2.80
N GLY A 173 -17.13 -14.56 -3.16
CA GLY A 173 -16.91 -13.42 -4.05
C GLY A 173 -17.17 -12.05 -3.40
N VAL A 174 -16.93 -11.01 -4.21
CA VAL A 174 -16.95 -9.59 -3.80
C VAL A 174 -18.33 -9.15 -3.29
N LYS A 175 -19.42 -9.56 -3.96
CA LYS A 175 -20.79 -9.16 -3.59
C LYS A 175 -21.15 -9.62 -2.18
N THR A 176 -20.90 -10.89 -1.87
CA THR A 176 -21.16 -11.47 -0.54
C THR A 176 -20.25 -10.87 0.52
N TYR A 177 -18.96 -10.71 0.20
CA TYR A 177 -18.01 -10.06 1.10
C TYR A 177 -18.46 -8.66 1.50
N ARG A 178 -18.89 -7.84 0.53
CA ARG A 178 -19.42 -6.49 0.79
C ARG A 178 -20.66 -6.56 1.68
N LYS A 179 -21.63 -7.43 1.39
CA LYS A 179 -22.83 -7.57 2.23
C LYS A 179 -22.52 -7.84 3.71
N LEU A 180 -21.47 -8.61 4.00
CA LEU A 180 -21.08 -9.00 5.36
C LEU A 180 -20.13 -8.01 6.05
N PHE A 181 -19.30 -7.29 5.29
CA PHE A 181 -18.20 -6.48 5.84
C PHE A 181 -18.16 -5.04 5.35
N ARG A 182 -19.23 -4.54 4.71
CA ARG A 182 -19.38 -3.13 4.34
C ARG A 182 -19.20 -2.27 5.60
N ARG A 183 -18.39 -1.23 5.46
CA ARG A 183 -18.24 -0.17 6.46
C ARG A 183 -18.89 1.09 5.94
#